data_AF-A0A943KBI3-F1
#
_entry.id   AF-A0A943KBI3-F1
#
_cell.length_a   1.000
_cell.length_b   1.000
_cell.length_c   1.000
_cell.angle_alpha   90.00
_cell.angle_beta   90.00
_cell.angle_gamma   90.00
#
_symmetry.space_group_name_H-M   'P 1'
#
loop_
_entity.id
_entity.type
_entity.pdbx_description
1 polymer ?
#
loop_
_entity_poly.entity_id
_entity_poly.type
_entity_poly.pdbx_seq_one_letter_code
_entity_poly.pdbx_strand_id
1 'polypeptide(L)'
;MEKELYCQSCGMPMTEDAHFGTNADGNRSEDYCCYCFKNGAFQQDCTMEEMIDFCLEVEKDSGMYTDREEARGQMLAWFPTLKRWKKA
;
A
#
# COMPACT_ATOMS: atom_id res chain seq x y z
N MET A 1 -8.66 -3.83 -20.50
CA MET A 1 -8.76 -2.89 -19.37
C MET A 1 -8.00 -3.53 -18.23
N GLU A 2 -6.71 -3.24 -18.12
CA GLU A 2 -5.93 -3.65 -16.96
C GLU A 2 -6.54 -2.93 -15.76
N LYS A 3 -7.17 -3.67 -14.84
CA LYS A 3 -7.57 -3.09 -13.57
C LYS A 3 -6.27 -2.77 -12.85
N GLU A 4 -5.93 -1.49 -12.77
CA GLU A 4 -4.86 -1.04 -11.88
C GLU A 4 -5.27 -1.38 -10.45
N LEU A 5 -4.69 -2.46 -9.92
CA LEU A 5 -4.96 -2.95 -8.58
C LEU A 5 -3.95 -2.28 -7.65
N TYR A 6 -4.40 -1.24 -6.95
CA TYR A 6 -3.58 -0.59 -5.95
C TYR A 6 -3.77 -1.24 -4.59
N CYS A 7 -2.68 -1.41 -3.84
CA CYS A 7 -2.73 -1.91 -2.49
C CYS A 7 -3.59 -0.99 -1.62
N GLN A 8 -4.64 -1.55 -1.01
CA GLN A 8 -5.58 -0.87 -0.14
C GLN A 8 -5.02 -0.54 1.26
N SER A 9 -3.69 -0.51 1.40
CA SER A 9 -2.94 -0.14 2.61
C SER A 9 -1.85 0.89 2.29
N CYS A 10 -0.95 0.60 1.36
CA CYS A 10 0.16 1.50 1.02
C CYS A 10 -0.01 2.24 -0.31
N GLY A 11 -1.06 1.95 -1.09
CA GLY A 11 -1.24 2.55 -2.42
C GLY A 11 -0.29 2.03 -3.50
N MET A 12 0.58 1.06 -3.20
CA MET A 12 1.52 0.50 -4.17
C MET A 12 0.78 -0.19 -5.34
N PRO A 13 1.15 0.07 -6.60
CA PRO A 13 0.58 -0.61 -7.75
C PRO A 13 0.95 -2.10 -7.77
N MET A 14 -0.06 -2.97 -7.80
CA MET A 14 0.10 -4.43 -7.83
C MET A 14 -0.11 -4.93 -9.26
N THR A 15 0.92 -4.77 -10.09
CA THR A 15 0.93 -5.17 -11.50
C THR A 15 1.34 -6.62 -11.73
N GLU A 16 2.10 -7.22 -10.82
CA GLU A 16 2.66 -8.57 -10.93
C GLU A 16 2.16 -9.47 -9.80
N ASP A 17 2.05 -10.77 -10.05
CA ASP A 17 1.60 -11.75 -9.06
C ASP A 17 2.45 -11.73 -7.77
N ALA A 18 3.74 -11.44 -7.90
CA ALA A 18 4.66 -11.32 -6.77
C ALA A 18 4.37 -10.10 -5.87
N HIS A 19 3.65 -9.09 -6.38
CA HIS A 19 3.29 -7.90 -5.60
C HIS A 19 2.12 -8.17 -4.66
N PHE A 20 1.30 -9.18 -4.91
CA PHE A 20 0.11 -9.47 -4.10
C PHE A 20 0.47 -10.24 -2.82
N GLY A 21 -0.22 -9.90 -1.74
CA GLY A 21 -0.09 -10.58 -0.46
C GLY A 21 -0.70 -11.96 -0.44
N THR A 22 -0.57 -12.65 0.69
CA THR A 22 -1.19 -13.96 0.93
C THR A 22 -2.19 -13.90 2.06
N ASN A 23 -3.34 -14.53 1.85
CA ASN A 23 -4.38 -14.75 2.84
C ASN A 23 -4.01 -15.92 3.77
N ALA A 24 -4.73 -16.11 4.87
CA ALA A 24 -4.45 -17.16 5.85
C ALA A 24 -4.60 -18.59 5.27
N ASP A 25 -5.41 -18.73 4.23
CA ASP A 25 -5.63 -19.97 3.46
C ASP A 25 -4.54 -20.23 2.40
N GLY A 26 -3.56 -19.33 2.26
CA GLY A 26 -2.51 -19.41 1.25
C GLY A 26 -2.90 -18.85 -0.12
N ASN A 27 -4.14 -18.39 -0.29
CA ASN A 27 -4.57 -17.74 -1.53
C ASN A 27 -4.03 -16.32 -1.66
N ARG A 28 -4.00 -15.81 -2.88
CA ARG A 28 -3.56 -14.44 -3.19
C ARG A 28 -4.55 -13.42 -2.62
N SER A 29 -4.04 -12.37 -1.99
CA SER A 29 -4.83 -11.20 -1.59
C SER A 29 -5.08 -10.32 -2.80
N GLU A 30 -6.34 -9.95 -3.07
CA GLU A 30 -6.67 -9.04 -4.17
C GLU A 30 -6.56 -7.56 -3.78
N ASP A 31 -6.56 -7.29 -2.48
CA ASP A 31 -6.60 -5.94 -1.92
C ASP A 31 -5.24 -5.47 -1.40
N TYR A 32 -4.36 -6.37 -0.97
CA TYR A 32 -3.14 -6.02 -0.25
C TYR A 32 -1.89 -6.60 -0.89
N CYS A 33 -0.79 -5.86 -0.82
CA CYS A 33 0.49 -6.29 -1.35
C CYS A 33 1.26 -7.21 -0.39
N CYS A 34 2.26 -7.92 -0.90
CA CYS A 34 3.10 -8.86 -0.15
C CYS A 34 3.92 -8.22 0.97
N TYR A 35 4.20 -6.92 0.87
CA TYR A 35 4.90 -6.15 1.91
C TYR A 35 3.98 -5.75 3.06
N CYS A 36 2.73 -5.41 2.76
CA CYS A 36 1.76 -4.98 3.76
C CYS A 36 1.07 -6.16 4.44
N PHE A 37 0.75 -7.23 3.69
CA PHE A 37 -0.12 -8.30 4.14
C PHE A 37 0.41 -9.67 3.71
N LYS A 38 0.59 -10.55 4.69
CA LYS A 38 1.11 -11.90 4.46
C LYS A 38 0.52 -12.87 5.48
N ASN A 39 0.14 -14.05 4.99
CA ASN A 39 -0.48 -15.13 5.75
C ASN A 39 -1.73 -14.67 6.53
N GLY A 40 -2.54 -13.80 5.94
CA GLY A 40 -3.79 -13.33 6.56
C GLY A 40 -3.63 -12.23 7.61
N ALA A 41 -2.41 -11.70 7.80
CA ALA A 41 -2.14 -10.64 8.77
C ALA A 41 -1.31 -9.50 8.15
N PHE A 42 -1.54 -8.28 8.65
CA PHE A 42 -0.67 -7.16 8.34
C PHE A 42 0.68 -7.34 9.02
N GLN A 43 1.75 -7.16 8.26
CA GLN A 43 3.12 -7.30 8.77
C GLN A 43 3.57 -6.09 9.59
N GLN A 44 2.88 -4.95 9.41
CA GLN A 44 3.19 -3.71 10.10
C GLN A 44 1.94 -3.21 10.83
N ASP A 45 2.05 -3.11 12.16
CA ASP A 45 1.10 -2.39 12.99
C ASP A 45 1.57 -0.96 13.15
N CYS A 46 1.08 -0.09 12.27
CA CYS A 46 1.42 1.31 12.23
C CYS A 46 0.18 2.14 11.91
N THR A 47 0.25 3.42 12.23
CA THR A 47 -0.73 4.43 11.86
C THR A 47 -0.65 4.75 10.36
N MET A 48 -1.68 5.44 9.86
CA MET A 48 -1.72 5.90 8.48
C MET A 48 -0.53 6.81 8.15
N GLU A 49 -0.17 7.71 9.05
CA GLU A 49 0.95 8.64 8.87
C GLU A 49 2.29 7.90 8.83
N GLU A 50 2.50 6.94 9.73
CA GLU A 50 3.70 6.10 9.72
C GLU A 50 3.81 5.25 8.44
N MET A 51 2.69 4.73 7.93
CA MET A 51 2.69 4.02 6.65
C MET A 51 3.08 4.95 5.50
N ILE A 52 2.57 6.19 5.48
CA ILE A 52 2.92 7.18 4.46
C ILE A 52 4.42 7.46 4.51
N ASP A 53 4.96 7.74 5.70
CA ASP A 53 6.38 8.02 5.85
C ASP A 53 7.25 6.82 5.43
N PHE A 54 6.80 5.58 5.72
CA PHE A 54 7.44 4.35 5.24
C PHE A 54 7.39 4.23 3.71
N CYS A 55 6.23 4.47 3.09
CA CYS A 55 6.08 4.41 1.63
C CYS A 55 6.98 5.43 0.93
N LEU A 56 7.04 6.65 1.47
CA LEU A 56 7.98 7.67 0.98
C LEU A 56 9.42 7.16 1.10
N GLU A 57 9.82 6.63 2.25
CA GLU A 57 11.20 6.14 2.43
C GLU A 57 11.55 4.98 1.48
N VAL A 58 10.62 4.07 1.20
CA VAL A 58 10.82 2.95 0.27
C VAL A 58 10.86 3.42 -1.19
N GLU A 59 10.01 4.38 -1.56
CA GLU A 59 9.92 4.88 -2.95
C GLU A 59 10.85 6.06 -3.25
N LYS A 60 11.67 6.53 -2.30
CA LYS A 60 12.61 7.64 -2.52
C LYS A 60 13.57 7.40 -3.70
N ASP A 61 13.92 6.14 -3.93
CA ASP A 61 14.86 5.71 -4.98
C ASP A 61 14.14 5.19 -6.24
N SER A 62 12.81 5.09 -6.22
CA SER A 62 12.02 4.58 -7.37
C SER A 62 11.80 5.64 -8.46
N GLY A 63 11.96 6.92 -8.12
CA GLY A 63 11.65 8.05 -9.01
C GLY A 63 10.16 8.29 -9.20
N MET A 64 9.29 7.62 -8.44
CA MET A 64 7.83 7.77 -8.49
C MET A 64 7.36 9.16 -8.06
N TYR A 65 8.14 9.84 -7.22
CA TYR A 65 7.87 11.21 -6.80
C TYR A 65 9.17 12.02 -6.75
N THR A 66 9.08 13.30 -7.10
CA THR A 66 10.22 14.24 -7.11
C THR A 66 10.31 15.09 -5.85
N ASP A 67 9.18 15.28 -5.16
CA ASP A 67 9.07 16.03 -3.92
C ASP A 67 8.38 15.17 -2.84
N ARG A 68 9.08 14.94 -1.74
CA ARG A 68 8.61 14.13 -0.61
C ARG A 68 7.45 14.77 0.12
N GLU A 69 7.44 16.10 0.29
CA GLU A 69 6.34 16.79 0.98
C GLU A 69 5.07 16.78 0.13
N GLU A 70 5.21 17.00 -1.18
CA GLU A 70 4.08 16.91 -2.11
C GLU A 70 3.50 15.50 -2.13
N ALA A 71 4.36 14.47 -2.26
CA ALA A 71 3.95 13.08 -2.23
C ALA A 71 3.24 12.72 -0.91
N ARG A 72 3.75 13.21 0.23
CA ARG A 72 3.09 13.06 1.54
C ARG A 72 1.69 13.66 1.54
N GLY A 73 1.53 14.88 1.00
CA GLY A 73 0.23 15.54 0.88
C GLY A 73 -0.77 14.76 0.02
N GLN A 74 -0.32 14.25 -1.13
CA GLN A 74 -1.14 13.41 -2.01
C GLN A 74 -1.54 12.09 -1.33
N MET A 75 -0.59 11.41 -0.68
CA MET A 75 -0.87 10.17 0.06
C MET A 75 -1.82 10.41 1.24
N LEU A 76 -1.69 11.54 1.97
CA LEU A 76 -2.64 11.90 3.04
C LEU A 76 -4.06 12.15 2.54
N ALA A 77 -4.22 12.67 1.32
CA ALA A 77 -5.53 12.84 0.70
C ALA A 77 -6.09 11.50 0.19
N TRP A 78 -5.23 10.61 -0.30
CA TRP A 78 -5.63 9.34 -0.91
C TRP A 78 -5.83 8.20 0.09
N PHE A 79 -4.95 8.04 1.06
CA PHE A 79 -4.96 6.93 2.03
C PHE A 79 -6.30 6.79 2.77
N PRO A 80 -7.01 7.85 3.18
CA PRO A 80 -8.34 7.76 3.77
C PRO A 80 -9.40 7.08 2.89
N THR A 81 -9.16 6.96 1.58
CA THR A 81 -10.05 6.25 0.64
C THR A 81 -9.76 4.74 0.58
N LEU A 82 -8.58 4.31 1.03
CA LEU A 82 -8.14 2.91 1.00
C LEU A 82 -8.82 2.09 2.10
N LYS A 83 -9.16 0.82 1.83
CA LYS A 83 -9.91 -0.03 2.76
C LYS A 83 -9.32 -0.11 4.18
N ARG A 84 -7.99 -0.13 4.33
CA ARG A 84 -7.33 -0.19 5.65
C ARG A 84 -7.58 1.04 6.50
N TRP A 85 -7.58 2.23 5.89
CA TRP A 85 -7.62 3.51 6.62
C TRP A 85 -8.98 4.19 6.55
N LYS A 86 -9.84 3.75 5.63
CA LYS A 86 -11.20 4.23 5.50
C LYS A 86 -11.94 4.01 6.82
N LYS A 87 -12.20 5.10 7.53
CA LYS A 87 -13.07 5.10 8.71
C LYS A 87 -14.48 4.77 8.24
N ALA A 88 -15.08 3.75 8.86
CA ALA A 88 -16.46 3.32 8.61
C ALA A 88 -17.47 4.39 9.01
#